data_AF-A0A1B8HJT3-F1
#
_entry.id   AF-A0A1B8HJT3-F1
#
_cell.length_a   1.000
_cell.length_b   1.000
_cell.length_c   1.000
_cell.angle_alpha   90.00
_cell.angle_beta   90.00
_cell.angle_gamma   90.00
#
_symmetry.space_group_name_H-M   'P 1'
#
loop_
_entity.id
_entity.type
_entity.pdbx_description
1 polymer ?
#
loop_
_entity_poly.entity_id
_entity_poly.type
_entity_poly.pdbx_seq_one_letter_code
_entity_poly.pdbx_strand_id
1 'polypeptide(L)'
;MASRDDIRNSRLIYTQDIGWVDRNHAIGGDARSLWAQLLTENTTPYFKDYFLVSYDQFMGKFFIKMGITSCWLVKKGLREDDKKSIALSIMFYISTLFETHQGRFLFSGLLRNDSGFSGEDLISNLLGFYSVIEPRDYWSLIKPVPVETALRIWDHYGSVGKYKNRELRPWIFPDPQESPNAVPYKKNLPYYMNTIQPFNSYENDIVIKLNVTDGWAGNWGFKKWNPFADKYEN
;
A
#
# COMPACT_ATOMS: atom_id res chain seq x y z
N MET A 1 12.66 -2.31 7.40
CA MET A 1 12.79 -0.85 7.49
C MET A 1 13.89 -0.35 6.58
N ALA A 2 13.66 0.82 6.01
CA ALA A 2 14.66 1.56 5.28
C ALA A 2 15.81 2.01 6.20
N SER A 3 16.99 2.17 5.61
CA SER A 3 18.21 2.62 6.26
C SER A 3 18.73 3.88 5.58
N ARG A 4 19.68 4.53 6.24
CA ARG A 4 20.39 5.68 5.68
C ARG A 4 21.08 5.36 4.35
N ASP A 5 21.62 4.15 4.20
CA ASP A 5 22.30 3.73 2.97
C ASP A 5 21.33 3.52 1.80
N ASP A 6 20.05 3.23 2.08
CA ASP A 6 19.02 3.18 1.05
C ASP A 6 18.84 4.54 0.35
N ILE A 7 19.17 5.65 1.02
CA ILE A 7 19.17 6.99 0.43
C ILE A 7 20.30 7.13 -0.59
N ARG A 8 21.51 6.71 -0.21
CA ARG A 8 22.68 6.72 -1.10
C ARG A 8 22.48 5.86 -2.34
N ASN A 9 21.81 4.72 -2.15
CA ASN A 9 21.47 3.80 -3.23
C ASN A 9 20.22 4.22 -4.02
N SER A 10 19.66 5.41 -3.74
CA SER A 10 18.45 5.94 -4.37
C SER A 10 17.19 5.07 -4.19
N ARG A 11 17.21 4.07 -3.31
CA ARG A 11 16.05 3.23 -2.98
C ARG A 11 15.03 4.00 -2.16
N LEU A 12 15.49 4.75 -1.17
CA LEU A 12 14.69 5.67 -0.37
C LEU A 12 14.98 7.09 -0.84
N ILE A 13 13.98 7.84 -1.26
CA ILE A 13 14.16 9.24 -1.66
C ILE A 13 13.28 10.15 -0.83
N TYR A 14 13.69 11.40 -0.69
CA TYR A 14 12.86 12.44 -0.08
C TYR A 14 12.30 13.36 -1.15
N THR A 15 11.06 13.82 -0.96
CA THR A 15 10.31 14.62 -1.93
C THR A 15 9.61 15.76 -1.21
N GLN A 16 9.46 16.90 -1.89
CA GLN A 16 8.85 18.09 -1.27
C GLN A 16 7.35 17.91 -1.02
N ASP A 17 6.65 17.20 -1.90
CA ASP A 17 5.19 17.14 -1.86
C ASP A 17 4.63 15.99 -1.03
N ILE A 18 5.34 14.85 -0.97
CA ILE A 18 4.86 13.64 -0.29
C ILE A 18 5.86 13.01 0.69
N GLY A 19 6.97 13.69 0.99
CA GLY A 19 7.94 13.24 1.98
C GLY A 19 8.79 12.06 1.50
N TRP A 20 9.07 11.12 2.41
CA TRP A 20 9.84 9.92 2.10
C TRP A 20 9.08 8.95 1.19
N VAL A 21 9.77 8.41 0.19
CA VAL A 21 9.24 7.44 -0.78
C VAL A 21 10.25 6.31 -0.94
N ASP A 22 9.77 5.07 -0.74
CA ASP A 22 10.52 3.86 -1.07
C ASP A 22 10.16 3.43 -2.49
N ARG A 23 11.16 3.46 -3.39
CA ARG A 23 10.97 3.12 -4.80
C ARG A 23 10.49 1.69 -5.02
N ASN A 24 10.83 0.76 -4.13
CA ASN A 24 10.39 -0.63 -4.27
C ASN A 24 8.89 -0.78 -4.03
N HIS A 25 8.35 0.03 -3.11
CA HIS A 25 6.91 0.10 -2.86
C HIS A 25 6.17 0.86 -3.96
N ALA A 26 6.80 1.89 -4.55
CA ALA A 26 6.22 2.72 -5.60
C ALA A 26 6.16 2.07 -7.01
N ILE A 27 6.50 0.78 -7.17
CA ILE A 27 6.45 0.08 -8.47
C ILE A 27 5.00 -0.15 -8.95
N GLY A 28 4.06 -0.36 -8.02
CA GLY A 28 2.64 -0.58 -8.33
C GLY A 28 2.31 -1.96 -8.92
N GLY A 29 3.14 -2.98 -8.69
CA GLY A 29 2.88 -4.32 -9.23
C GLY A 29 1.59 -4.96 -8.70
N ASP A 30 1.32 -4.77 -7.41
CA ASP A 30 0.09 -5.17 -6.74
C ASP A 30 -1.14 -4.41 -7.27
N ALA A 31 -1.04 -3.09 -7.42
CA ALA A 31 -2.07 -2.25 -8.00
C ALA A 31 -2.38 -2.64 -9.46
N ARG A 32 -1.38 -3.01 -10.25
CA ARG A 32 -1.56 -3.50 -11.64
C ARG A 32 -2.34 -4.79 -11.68
N SER A 33 -2.02 -5.74 -10.80
CA SER A 33 -2.75 -7.00 -10.69
C SER A 33 -4.20 -6.77 -10.26
N LEU A 34 -4.44 -5.88 -9.29
CA LEU A 34 -5.78 -5.49 -8.85
C LEU A 34 -6.59 -4.85 -9.98
N TRP A 35 -5.97 -3.88 -10.66
CA TRP A 35 -6.62 -3.12 -11.73
C TRP A 35 -6.99 -4.02 -12.91
N ALA A 36 -6.11 -4.94 -13.30
CA ALA A 36 -6.41 -5.92 -14.34
C ALA A 36 -7.64 -6.77 -13.99
N GLN A 37 -7.76 -7.26 -12.75
CA GLN A 37 -8.93 -8.03 -12.31
C GLN A 37 -10.22 -7.23 -12.41
N LEU A 38 -10.20 -5.95 -11.98
CA LEU A 38 -11.35 -5.05 -12.05
C LEU A 38 -11.77 -4.71 -13.48
N LEU A 39 -10.81 -4.65 -14.41
CA LEU A 39 -11.11 -4.40 -15.82
C LEU A 39 -11.63 -5.64 -16.54
N THR A 40 -11.05 -6.82 -16.29
CA THR A 40 -11.42 -8.06 -16.98
C THR A 40 -12.76 -8.63 -16.50
N GLU A 41 -13.12 -8.39 -15.23
CA GLU A 41 -14.38 -8.88 -14.62
C GLU A 41 -14.59 -10.40 -14.76
N ASN A 42 -13.52 -11.19 -14.56
CA ASN A 42 -13.53 -12.64 -14.75
C ASN A 42 -14.71 -13.32 -14.05
N THR A 43 -15.57 -13.98 -14.83
CA THR A 43 -16.79 -14.59 -14.32
C THR A 43 -16.51 -15.69 -13.30
N THR A 44 -17.27 -15.70 -12.20
CA THR A 44 -17.34 -16.86 -11.30
C THR A 44 -18.58 -17.69 -11.63
N PRO A 45 -18.54 -19.03 -11.51
CA PRO A 45 -19.70 -19.88 -11.78
C PRO A 45 -20.82 -19.74 -10.73
N TYR A 46 -20.50 -19.25 -9.52
CA TYR A 46 -21.43 -19.22 -8.38
C TYR A 46 -22.17 -17.89 -8.19
N PHE A 47 -21.61 -16.77 -8.67
CA PHE A 47 -22.21 -15.44 -8.53
C PHE A 47 -22.27 -14.77 -9.90
N LYS A 48 -23.40 -14.91 -10.60
CA LYS A 48 -23.55 -14.49 -12.01
C LYS A 48 -23.31 -12.99 -12.21
N ASP A 49 -23.75 -12.16 -11.27
CA ASP A 49 -23.66 -10.69 -11.35
C ASP A 49 -22.36 -10.13 -10.75
N TYR A 50 -21.48 -11.00 -10.25
CA TYR A 50 -20.24 -10.62 -9.57
C TYR A 50 -19.03 -11.32 -10.18
N PHE A 51 -17.86 -10.76 -9.89
CA PHE A 51 -16.57 -11.40 -10.12
C PHE A 51 -15.72 -11.37 -8.86
N LEU A 52 -14.81 -12.34 -8.74
CA LEU A 52 -13.89 -12.41 -7.61
C LEU A 52 -12.67 -11.54 -7.88
N VAL A 53 -12.35 -10.70 -6.91
CA VAL A 53 -11.14 -9.89 -6.87
C VAL A 53 -10.31 -10.32 -5.67
N SER A 54 -9.05 -10.66 -5.91
CA SER A 54 -8.06 -10.92 -4.86
C SER A 54 -7.00 -9.83 -4.84
N TYR A 55 -6.63 -9.40 -3.64
CA TYR A 55 -5.51 -8.49 -3.43
C TYR A 55 -4.56 -9.07 -2.40
N ASP A 56 -3.30 -9.19 -2.80
CA ASP A 56 -2.20 -9.74 -2.02
C ASP A 56 -1.22 -8.63 -1.68
N GLN A 57 -0.96 -8.43 -0.38
CA GLN A 57 0.18 -7.63 0.07
C GLN A 57 1.16 -8.51 0.85
N PHE A 58 2.42 -8.48 0.44
CA PHE A 58 3.51 -9.21 1.07
C PHE A 58 4.46 -8.24 1.80
N MET A 59 4.86 -8.57 3.03
CA MET A 59 6.07 -8.00 3.64
C MET A 59 7.04 -9.10 4.04
N GLY A 60 8.33 -8.85 3.84
CA GLY A 60 9.41 -9.72 4.28
C GLY A 60 10.78 -9.17 3.85
N LYS A 61 11.76 -9.25 4.74
CA LYS A 61 13.20 -9.18 4.41
C LYS A 61 13.74 -10.60 4.60
N PHE A 62 14.49 -11.13 3.62
CA PHE A 62 14.97 -12.52 3.57
C PHE A 62 13.85 -13.58 3.41
N PHE A 63 14.01 -14.77 4.01
CA PHE A 63 13.30 -16.02 3.71
C PHE A 63 11.88 -16.15 4.28
N ILE A 64 11.34 -15.12 4.94
CA ILE A 64 9.98 -15.14 5.50
C ILE A 64 9.19 -14.02 4.84
N LYS A 65 8.25 -14.39 3.97
CA LYS A 65 7.26 -13.47 3.40
C LYS A 65 5.95 -13.70 4.13
N MET A 66 5.50 -12.71 4.89
CA MET A 66 4.14 -12.69 5.43
C MET A 66 3.24 -12.02 4.40
N GLY A 67 2.10 -12.64 4.11
CA GLY A 67 1.17 -12.19 3.08
C GLY A 67 -0.21 -12.08 3.68
N ILE A 68 -0.86 -10.95 3.47
CA ILE A 68 -2.30 -10.82 3.65
C ILE A 68 -2.93 -10.91 2.27
N THR A 69 -3.80 -11.91 2.11
CA THR A 69 -4.67 -12.02 0.94
C THR A 69 -6.07 -11.67 1.38
N SER A 70 -6.73 -10.79 0.62
CA SER A 70 -8.17 -10.56 0.79
C SER A 70 -8.90 -10.80 -0.51
N CYS A 71 -10.09 -11.38 -0.37
CA CYS A 71 -10.98 -11.69 -1.48
C CYS A 71 -12.28 -10.89 -1.36
N TRP A 72 -12.75 -10.40 -2.50
CA TRP A 72 -13.89 -9.48 -2.60
C TRP A 72 -14.74 -9.91 -3.78
N LEU A 73 -16.06 -9.93 -3.64
CA LEU A 73 -16.98 -9.98 -4.77
C LEU A 73 -17.27 -8.55 -5.20
N VAL A 74 -17.07 -8.26 -6.48
CA VAL A 74 -17.37 -6.95 -7.08
C VAL A 74 -18.44 -7.14 -8.14
N LYS A 75 -19.46 -6.29 -8.12
CA LYS A 75 -20.55 -6.31 -9.11
C LYS A 75 -19.99 -6.00 -10.51
N LYS A 76 -20.52 -6.66 -11.53
CA LYS A 76 -20.11 -6.47 -12.92
C LYS A 76 -20.65 -5.18 -13.53
N GLY A 77 -20.01 -4.72 -14.60
CA GLY A 77 -20.48 -3.60 -15.42
C GLY A 77 -20.42 -2.24 -14.73
N LEU A 78 -19.59 -2.11 -13.68
CA LEU A 78 -19.38 -0.83 -13.00
C LEU A 78 -18.61 0.14 -13.91
N ARG A 79 -18.84 1.44 -13.71
CA ARG A 79 -18.08 2.48 -14.41
C ARG A 79 -16.62 2.41 -13.98
N GLU A 80 -15.73 2.85 -14.85
CA GLU A 80 -14.30 2.83 -14.56
C GLU A 80 -13.96 3.65 -13.30
N ASP A 81 -14.59 4.80 -13.09
CA ASP A 81 -14.36 5.63 -11.89
C ASP A 81 -14.81 4.94 -10.60
N ASP A 82 -15.89 4.16 -10.65
CA ASP A 82 -16.31 3.34 -9.51
C ASP A 82 -15.26 2.25 -9.24
N LYS A 83 -14.75 1.60 -10.29
CA LYS A 83 -13.66 0.61 -10.18
C LYS A 83 -12.38 1.22 -9.60
N LYS A 84 -12.00 2.43 -10.01
CA LYS A 84 -10.83 3.15 -9.46
C LYS A 84 -10.99 3.39 -7.97
N SER A 85 -12.17 3.87 -7.57
CA SER A 85 -12.53 4.11 -6.17
C SER A 85 -12.48 2.81 -5.35
N ILE A 86 -13.00 1.71 -5.91
CA ILE A 86 -12.98 0.38 -5.28
C ILE A 86 -11.54 -0.11 -5.13
N ALA A 87 -10.71 0.04 -6.17
CA ALA A 87 -9.31 -0.34 -6.13
C ALA A 87 -8.56 0.41 -5.01
N LEU A 88 -8.79 1.72 -4.88
CA LEU A 88 -8.19 2.55 -3.83
C LEU A 88 -8.62 2.07 -2.43
N SER A 89 -9.92 1.80 -2.25
CA SER A 89 -10.44 1.28 -0.99
C SER A 89 -9.84 -0.07 -0.62
N ILE A 90 -9.70 -1.00 -1.57
CA ILE A 90 -9.07 -2.32 -1.33
C ILE A 90 -7.61 -2.14 -0.90
N MET A 91 -6.83 -1.37 -1.67
CA MET A 91 -5.41 -1.12 -1.37
C MET A 91 -5.25 -0.49 0.01
N PHE A 92 -6.01 0.56 0.31
CA PHE A 92 -5.93 1.27 1.59
C PHE A 92 -6.39 0.40 2.76
N TYR A 93 -7.47 -0.35 2.60
CA TYR A 93 -7.95 -1.30 3.60
C TYR A 93 -6.90 -2.35 3.95
N ILE A 94 -6.22 -2.91 2.95
CA ILE A 94 -5.22 -3.96 3.20
C ILE A 94 -3.94 -3.38 3.79
N SER A 95 -3.50 -2.20 3.35
CA SER A 95 -2.35 -1.52 3.96
C SER A 95 -2.59 -1.20 5.44
N THR A 96 -3.80 -0.80 5.84
CA THR A 96 -4.16 -0.51 7.24
C THR A 96 -4.37 -1.78 8.10
N LEU A 97 -4.91 -2.86 7.53
CA LEU A 97 -4.95 -4.16 8.19
C LEU A 97 -3.55 -4.70 8.45
N PHE A 98 -2.67 -4.63 7.46
CA PHE A 98 -1.30 -5.13 7.54
C PHE A 98 -0.50 -4.48 8.68
N GLU A 99 -0.71 -3.18 8.91
CA GLU A 99 -0.22 -2.46 10.09
C GLU A 99 -0.74 -3.01 11.43
N THR A 100 -2.05 -3.24 11.49
CA THR A 100 -2.74 -3.66 12.73
C THR A 100 -2.35 -5.07 13.15
N HIS A 101 -2.24 -5.99 12.18
CA HIS A 101 -1.82 -7.37 12.44
C HIS A 101 -0.34 -7.44 12.87
N GLN A 102 0.55 -6.67 12.24
CA GLN A 102 1.95 -6.60 12.66
C GLN A 102 2.12 -6.00 14.06
N GLY A 103 1.33 -4.98 14.42
CA GLY A 103 1.33 -4.43 15.76
C GLY A 103 1.05 -5.51 16.81
N ARG A 104 0.00 -6.31 16.61
CA ARG A 104 -0.38 -7.41 17.53
C ARG A 104 0.69 -8.50 17.62
N PHE A 105 1.40 -8.78 16.53
CA PHE A 105 2.47 -9.79 16.49
C PHE A 105 3.79 -9.30 17.10
N LEU A 106 4.12 -8.00 16.98
CA LEU A 106 5.27 -7.41 17.70
C LEU A 106 5.06 -7.46 19.22
N PHE A 107 3.81 -7.35 19.69
CA PHE A 107 3.45 -7.53 21.10
C PHE A 107 3.50 -9.00 21.58
N SER A 108 3.48 -10.01 20.69
CA SER A 108 3.54 -11.43 21.09
C SER A 108 4.97 -11.98 21.26
N GLY A 109 5.99 -11.14 21.09
CA GLY A 109 7.38 -11.46 21.44
C GLY A 109 8.13 -12.38 20.47
N LEU A 110 7.49 -12.86 19.38
CA LEU A 110 8.06 -13.88 18.50
C LEU A 110 9.06 -13.34 17.44
N LEU A 111 8.96 -12.06 17.07
CA LEU A 111 9.94 -11.39 16.20
C LEU A 111 10.28 -10.01 16.78
N ARG A 112 11.40 -9.93 17.51
CA ARG A 112 12.04 -8.68 17.94
C ARG A 112 12.71 -7.90 16.79
N ASN A 113 12.34 -8.20 15.54
CA ASN A 113 12.90 -7.51 14.40
C ASN A 113 12.04 -6.30 14.08
N ASP A 114 12.72 -5.17 14.09
CA ASP A 114 12.28 -3.81 13.87
C ASP A 114 11.64 -3.58 12.47
N SER A 115 11.16 -4.59 11.75
CA SER A 115 10.73 -4.52 10.34
C SER A 115 9.30 -4.01 10.10
N GLY A 116 8.70 -3.31 11.05
CA GLY A 116 7.29 -2.88 10.97
C GLY A 116 7.04 -1.83 9.88
N PHE A 117 5.78 -1.74 9.44
CA PHE A 117 5.28 -0.73 8.51
C PHE A 117 5.79 0.67 8.89
N SER A 118 6.42 1.34 7.94
CA SER A 118 7.11 2.62 8.12
C SER A 118 6.27 3.76 7.51
N GLY A 119 6.57 5.01 7.88
CA GLY A 119 5.73 6.16 7.55
C GLY A 119 5.59 6.43 6.06
N GLU A 120 6.55 5.94 5.27
CA GLU A 120 6.61 6.01 3.82
C GLU A 120 5.80 4.91 3.11
N ASP A 121 5.53 3.77 3.74
CA ASP A 121 5.06 2.57 3.03
C ASP A 121 3.71 2.80 2.36
N LEU A 122 2.72 3.35 3.10
CA LEU A 122 1.39 3.65 2.57
C LEU A 122 1.45 4.63 1.39
N ILE A 123 2.24 5.69 1.53
CA ILE A 123 2.34 6.76 0.54
C ILE A 123 3.11 6.28 -0.70
N SER A 124 4.10 5.43 -0.51
CA SER A 124 4.86 4.80 -1.60
C SER A 124 3.96 3.85 -2.40
N ASN A 125 3.19 3.00 -1.73
CA ASN A 125 2.19 2.14 -2.39
C ASN A 125 1.14 3.00 -3.13
N LEU A 126 0.68 4.10 -2.53
CA LEU A 126 -0.25 5.03 -3.17
C LEU A 126 0.34 5.67 -4.44
N LEU A 127 1.62 6.05 -4.43
CA LEU A 127 2.32 6.55 -5.62
C LEU A 127 2.36 5.51 -6.74
N GLY A 128 2.66 4.25 -6.39
CA GLY A 128 2.63 3.13 -7.34
C GLY A 128 1.22 2.86 -7.88
N PHE A 129 0.21 2.91 -7.03
CA PHE A 129 -1.21 2.80 -7.41
C PHE A 129 -1.60 3.84 -8.45
N TYR A 130 -1.31 5.11 -8.18
CA TYR A 130 -1.60 6.21 -9.08
C TYR A 130 -0.83 6.10 -10.41
N SER A 131 0.43 5.66 -10.37
CA SER A 131 1.25 5.40 -11.56
C SER A 131 0.66 4.35 -12.50
N VAL A 132 -0.13 3.42 -11.97
CA VAL A 132 -0.80 2.36 -12.73
C VAL A 132 -2.18 2.80 -13.23
N ILE A 133 -2.98 3.40 -12.36
CA ILE A 133 -4.41 3.61 -12.63
C ILE A 133 -4.67 4.93 -13.36
N GLU A 134 -3.86 5.96 -13.09
CA GLU A 134 -3.87 7.21 -13.84
C GLU A 134 -2.44 7.52 -14.31
N PRO A 135 -1.95 6.84 -15.37
CA PRO A 135 -0.55 6.93 -15.78
C PRO A 135 -0.13 8.37 -16.13
N ARG A 136 0.88 8.88 -15.42
CA ARG A 136 1.57 10.15 -15.68
C ARG A 136 2.97 10.10 -15.06
N ASP A 137 3.79 11.08 -15.36
CA ASP A 137 5.12 11.20 -14.77
C ASP A 137 5.07 11.74 -13.33
N TYR A 138 4.66 10.88 -12.39
CA TYR A 138 4.57 11.24 -10.99
C TYR A 138 5.92 11.56 -10.35
N TRP A 139 7.01 10.98 -10.84
CA TRP A 139 8.35 11.21 -10.28
C TRP A 139 8.80 12.64 -10.48
N SER A 140 8.44 13.26 -11.61
CA SER A 140 8.64 14.70 -11.82
C SER A 140 7.69 15.55 -10.97
N LEU A 141 6.45 15.11 -10.75
CA LEU A 141 5.45 15.87 -9.99
C LEU A 141 5.74 15.95 -8.49
N ILE A 142 6.29 14.89 -7.88
CA ILE A 142 6.54 14.83 -6.43
C ILE A 142 7.73 15.68 -5.98
N LYS A 143 8.54 16.19 -6.92
CA LYS A 143 9.70 17.07 -6.67
C LYS A 143 10.72 16.42 -5.73
N PRO A 144 11.46 15.39 -6.20
CA PRO A 144 12.53 14.79 -5.41
C PRO A 144 13.60 15.84 -5.09
N VAL A 145 14.14 15.79 -3.87
CA VAL A 145 15.24 16.66 -3.46
C VAL A 145 16.60 15.98 -3.70
N PRO A 146 17.71 16.75 -3.75
CA PRO A 146 19.06 16.18 -3.81
C PRO A 146 19.35 15.23 -2.65
N VAL A 147 20.22 14.24 -2.89
CA VAL A 147 20.60 13.20 -1.92
C VAL A 147 21.16 13.82 -0.64
N GLU A 148 21.94 14.89 -0.74
CA GLU A 148 22.54 15.61 0.39
C GLU A 148 21.47 16.18 1.31
N THR A 149 20.39 16.72 0.74
CA THR A 149 19.24 17.26 1.47
C THR A 149 18.47 16.13 2.16
N ALA A 150 18.22 15.02 1.45
CA ALA A 150 17.59 13.85 2.04
C ALA A 150 18.41 13.29 3.22
N LEU A 151 19.73 13.19 3.07
CA LEU A 151 20.63 12.74 4.14
C LEU A 151 20.60 13.68 5.35
N ARG A 152 20.58 15.02 5.16
CA ARG A 152 20.43 15.96 6.27
C ARG A 152 19.12 15.76 7.03
N ILE A 153 18.02 15.61 6.32
CA ILE A 153 16.70 15.36 6.91
C ILE A 153 16.74 14.05 7.71
N TRP A 154 17.29 12.98 7.14
CA TRP A 154 17.46 11.70 7.84
C TRP A 154 18.33 11.83 9.10
N ASP A 155 19.46 12.54 9.00
CA ASP A 155 20.39 12.68 10.12
C ASP A 155 19.80 13.49 11.28
N HIS A 156 18.89 14.41 10.99
CA HIS A 156 18.21 15.22 11.99
C HIS A 156 17.00 14.50 12.65
N TYR A 157 16.09 13.93 11.85
CA TYR A 157 14.86 13.31 12.39
C TYR A 157 15.00 11.81 12.68
N GLY A 158 16.01 11.16 12.11
CA GLY A 158 16.27 9.74 12.25
C GLY A 158 15.42 8.86 11.33
N SER A 159 15.34 7.57 11.67
CA SER A 159 14.73 6.56 10.80
C SER A 159 13.23 6.76 10.60
N VAL A 160 12.80 6.65 9.35
CA VAL A 160 11.39 6.75 8.91
C VAL A 160 10.47 5.74 9.60
N GLY A 161 11.00 4.57 10.01
CA GLY A 161 10.25 3.56 10.73
C GLY A 161 9.74 3.98 12.11
N LYS A 162 10.29 5.06 12.71
CA LYS A 162 9.79 5.67 13.95
C LYS A 162 8.45 6.39 13.74
N TYR A 163 8.14 6.78 12.51
CA TYR A 163 6.95 7.54 12.15
C TYR A 163 5.95 6.58 11.51
N LYS A 164 4.87 6.22 12.20
CA LYS A 164 3.82 5.36 11.62
C LYS A 164 2.82 6.19 10.82
N ASN A 165 2.23 5.63 9.77
CA ASN A 165 1.25 6.35 8.96
C ASN A 165 0.09 5.48 8.47
N ARG A 166 -1.08 5.72 9.05
CA ARG A 166 -2.35 5.04 8.73
C ARG A 166 -3.33 5.91 7.97
N GLU A 167 -2.89 7.09 7.53
CA GLU A 167 -3.71 8.05 6.83
C GLU A 167 -3.17 8.24 5.42
N LEU A 168 -4.04 8.55 4.47
CA LEU A 168 -3.67 9.05 3.14
C LEU A 168 -3.19 10.51 3.25
N ARG A 169 -2.23 10.76 4.15
CA ARG A 169 -1.63 12.05 4.48
C ARG A 169 -0.14 11.83 4.73
N PRO A 170 0.74 12.28 3.82
CA PRO A 170 2.18 12.06 3.97
C PRO A 170 2.76 12.81 5.17
N TRP A 171 3.78 12.22 5.78
CA TRP A 171 4.67 12.91 6.71
C TRP A 171 5.64 13.79 5.94
N ILE A 172 5.70 15.07 6.32
CA ILE A 172 6.66 16.04 5.83
C ILE A 172 7.64 16.36 6.95
N PHE A 173 8.91 16.33 6.59
CA PHE A 173 10.08 16.58 7.41
C PHE A 173 10.78 17.84 6.89
N PRO A 174 10.60 18.99 7.55
CA PRO A 174 11.22 20.25 7.11
C PRO A 174 12.74 20.15 7.06
N ASP A 175 13.40 20.80 6.09
CA ASP A 175 14.87 20.82 6.05
C ASP A 175 15.41 21.53 7.31
N PRO A 176 16.22 20.84 8.14
CA PRO A 176 16.78 21.45 9.36
C PRO A 176 17.74 22.62 9.07
N GLN A 177 18.24 22.79 7.84
CA GLN A 177 18.99 24.00 7.49
C GLN A 177 18.10 25.23 7.32
N GLU A 178 16.88 25.05 6.81
CA GLU A 178 15.92 26.15 6.59
C GLU A 178 15.09 26.42 7.85
N SER A 179 14.78 25.37 8.61
CA SER A 179 13.93 25.44 9.80
C SER A 179 14.42 24.48 10.89
N PRO A 180 15.47 24.85 11.64
CA PRO A 180 16.15 23.96 12.59
C PRO A 180 15.29 23.40 13.72
N ASN A 181 14.23 24.11 14.09
CA ASN A 181 13.34 23.76 15.20
C ASN A 181 11.99 23.23 14.73
N ALA A 182 11.80 23.04 13.43
CA ALA A 182 10.52 22.55 12.92
C ALA A 182 10.37 21.06 13.23
N VAL A 183 9.14 20.65 13.52
CA VAL A 183 8.80 19.26 13.80
C VAL A 183 8.14 18.61 12.58
N PRO A 184 8.28 17.30 12.37
CA PRO A 184 7.57 16.59 11.32
C PRO A 184 6.05 16.77 11.48
N TYR A 185 5.33 16.90 10.37
CA TYR A 185 3.88 17.08 10.36
C TYR A 185 3.21 16.34 9.19
N LYS A 186 1.89 16.12 9.28
CA LYS A 186 1.12 15.50 8.20
C LYS A 186 0.52 16.54 7.25
N LYS A 187 0.70 16.34 5.95
CA LYS A 187 0.13 17.20 4.88
C LYS A 187 -1.02 16.47 4.18
N ASN A 188 -1.95 17.22 3.57
CA ASN A 188 -2.92 16.62 2.65
C ASN A 188 -2.23 16.18 1.36
N LEU A 189 -2.80 15.20 0.67
CA LEU A 189 -2.27 14.77 -0.62
C LEU A 189 -2.29 15.91 -1.64
N PRO A 190 -1.27 15.98 -2.51
CA PRO A 190 -1.28 16.92 -3.63
C PRO A 190 -2.45 16.58 -4.57
N TYR A 191 -2.92 17.58 -5.32
CA TYR A 191 -4.12 17.43 -6.17
C TYR A 191 -4.01 16.27 -7.16
N TYR A 192 -2.81 16.02 -7.69
CA TYR A 192 -2.53 14.93 -8.64
C TYR A 192 -2.46 13.54 -8.00
N MET A 193 -2.56 13.42 -6.67
CA MET A 193 -2.73 12.15 -5.94
C MET A 193 -4.01 12.16 -5.10
N ASN A 194 -4.99 13.00 -5.45
CA ASN A 194 -6.27 13.11 -4.76
C ASN A 194 -7.46 13.12 -5.76
N THR A 195 -7.25 12.65 -6.98
CA THR A 195 -8.27 12.57 -8.04
C THR A 195 -9.23 11.40 -7.86
N ILE A 196 -8.76 10.32 -7.22
CA ILE A 196 -9.57 9.15 -6.89
C ILE A 196 -9.93 9.22 -5.41
N GLN A 197 -11.22 9.15 -5.10
CA GLN A 197 -11.70 9.09 -3.73
C GLN A 197 -11.99 7.64 -3.34
N PRO A 198 -11.75 7.25 -2.07
CA PRO A 198 -12.14 5.92 -1.61
C PRO A 198 -13.61 5.67 -1.89
N PHE A 199 -13.92 4.47 -2.37
CA PHE A 199 -15.28 4.04 -2.60
C PHE A 199 -16.09 4.11 -1.31
N ASN A 200 -17.05 5.04 -1.29
CA ASN A 200 -18.01 5.21 -0.21
C ASN A 200 -19.39 4.78 -0.71
N SER A 201 -19.63 3.46 -0.71
CA SER A 201 -20.95 2.93 -1.01
C SER A 201 -21.67 2.56 0.27
N TYR A 202 -22.81 3.21 0.50
CA TYR A 202 -23.81 2.77 1.47
C TYR A 202 -24.62 1.55 0.97
N GLU A 203 -24.40 1.13 -0.29
CA GLU A 203 -25.05 -0.02 -0.90
C GLU A 203 -24.19 -1.28 -0.66
N ASN A 204 -24.74 -2.18 0.15
CA ASN A 204 -24.11 -3.43 0.57
C ASN A 204 -23.95 -4.46 -0.57
N ASP A 205 -24.39 -4.16 -1.80
CA ASP A 205 -24.41 -5.10 -2.94
C ASP A 205 -23.41 -4.77 -4.06
N ILE A 206 -22.68 -3.64 -4.02
CA ILE A 206 -21.69 -3.35 -5.07
C ILE A 206 -20.37 -4.09 -4.82
N VAL A 207 -19.95 -4.11 -3.56
CA VAL A 207 -18.70 -4.72 -3.12
C VAL A 207 -18.96 -5.51 -1.85
N ILE A 208 -18.84 -6.83 -1.94
CA ILE A 208 -19.02 -7.73 -0.81
C ILE A 208 -17.65 -8.27 -0.41
N LYS A 209 -17.18 -7.82 0.75
CA LYS A 209 -15.95 -8.34 1.32
C LYS A 209 -16.15 -9.80 1.74
N LEU A 210 -15.29 -10.70 1.24
CA LEU A 210 -15.24 -12.08 1.71
C LEU A 210 -14.24 -12.22 2.87
N ASN A 211 -13.81 -13.44 3.17
CA ASN A 211 -12.81 -13.69 4.19
C ASN A 211 -11.45 -13.06 3.83
N VAL A 212 -10.75 -12.61 4.87
CA VAL A 212 -9.34 -12.26 4.82
C VAL A 212 -8.58 -13.48 5.34
N THR A 213 -7.67 -14.01 4.55
CA THR A 213 -6.78 -15.09 4.99
C THR A 213 -5.40 -14.50 5.24
N ASP A 214 -4.93 -14.60 6.48
CA ASP A 214 -3.54 -14.37 6.84
C ASP A 214 -2.77 -15.70 6.76
N GLY A 215 -1.58 -15.67 6.14
CA GLY A 215 -0.78 -16.86 5.94
C GLY A 215 0.72 -16.59 6.04
N TRP A 216 1.48 -17.66 6.30
CA TRP A 216 2.93 -17.67 6.23
C TRP A 216 3.36 -18.41 4.97
N ALA A 217 4.20 -17.81 4.12
CA ALA A 217 4.86 -18.56 3.06
C ALA A 217 6.37 -18.60 3.32
N GLY A 218 6.89 -19.81 3.53
CA GLY A 218 8.27 -20.14 3.16
C GLY A 218 8.42 -20.26 1.64
N ASN A 219 9.53 -20.83 1.16
CA ASN A 219 9.87 -21.01 -0.27
C ASN A 219 8.85 -21.78 -1.15
N TRP A 220 7.65 -22.11 -0.65
CA TRP A 220 6.63 -22.92 -1.31
C TRP A 220 5.36 -22.14 -1.72
N GLY A 221 5.40 -20.81 -1.67
CA GLY A 221 4.31 -19.95 -2.16
C GLY A 221 3.07 -19.96 -1.27
N PHE A 222 2.25 -18.90 -1.40
CA PHE A 222 0.95 -18.86 -0.76
C PHE A 222 0.00 -19.76 -1.54
N LYS A 223 -0.60 -20.76 -0.86
CA LYS A 223 -1.73 -21.50 -1.41
C LYS A 223 -2.88 -20.49 -1.52
N LYS A 224 -3.18 -20.01 -2.73
CA LYS A 224 -4.30 -19.09 -2.95
C LYS A 224 -5.56 -19.73 -2.38
N TRP A 225 -6.15 -19.10 -1.38
CA TRP A 225 -7.42 -19.53 -0.84
C TRP A 225 -8.47 -19.46 -1.95
N ASN A 226 -9.05 -20.60 -2.29
CA ASN A 226 -10.16 -20.68 -3.23
C ASN A 226 -11.46 -20.71 -2.40
N PRO A 227 -12.26 -19.62 -2.38
CA PRO A 227 -13.56 -19.60 -1.70
C PRO A 227 -14.53 -20.70 -2.15
N PHE A 228 -14.22 -21.37 -3.27
CA PHE A 228 -15.04 -22.39 -3.88
C PHE A 228 -14.49 -23.81 -3.71
N ALA A 229 -13.36 -23.99 -3.00
CA ALA A 229 -12.75 -25.32 -2.81
C ALA A 229 -13.66 -26.29 -2.04
N ASP A 230 -14.44 -25.79 -1.09
CA ASP A 230 -15.28 -26.62 -0.20
C ASP A 230 -16.66 -26.97 -0.80
N LYS A 231 -16.93 -26.60 -2.07
CA LYS A 231 -18.19 -26.93 -2.75
C LYS A 231 -18.11 -28.14 -3.69
N TYR A 232 -17.00 -28.89 -3.66
CA TYR A 232 -16.81 -30.12 -4.44
C TYR A 232 -16.98 -31.41 -3.62
N GLU A 233 -17.31 -31.32 -2.33
CA GLU A 233 -17.77 -32.44 -1.53
C GLU A 233 -19.28 -32.30 -1.30
N ASN A 234 -20.07 -32.78 -2.27
CA ASN A 234 -21.39 -33.41 -2.13
C ASN A 234 -21.99 -33.69 -3.52
#